data_AF-A0A7W0GVQ3-F1
#
_entry.id   AF-A0A7W0GVQ3-F1
#
_cell.length_a   1.000
_cell.length_b   1.000
_cell.length_c   1.000
_cell.angle_alpha   90.00
_cell.angle_beta   90.00
_cell.angle_gamma   90.00
#
_symmetry.space_group_name_H-M   'P 1'
#
loop_
_entity.id
_entity.type
_entity.pdbx_description
1 polymer ?
#
loop_
_entity_poly.entity_id
_entity_poly.type
_entity_poly.pdbx_seq_one_letter_code
_entity_poly.pdbx_strand_id
1 'polypeptide(L)'
;MNSPKIQRWIDLLAALLRHHYPVTFDRLIAEVPAYAAEQKAESRRRTFERDKDELRQFGIPIETLDHVDGDVKGYRLRIRDFYLPYLTLRSQGAAKPRKLDREGYRSLPTLSFEPEELQAVADAAARVRQLGDPLLSE
;
A
#
# COMPACT_ATOMS: atom_id res chain seq x y z
N MET A 1 -20.76 -4.58 -12.04
CA MET A 1 -20.95 -3.25 -11.44
C MET A 1 -20.03 -3.16 -10.23
N ASN A 2 -19.14 -2.18 -10.13
CA ASN A 2 -18.28 -2.05 -8.96
C ASN A 2 -19.15 -1.83 -7.72
N SER A 3 -18.93 -2.62 -6.67
CA SER A 3 -19.63 -2.42 -5.39
C SER A 3 -19.28 -1.02 -4.85
N PRO A 4 -20.24 -0.23 -4.36
CA PRO A 4 -19.98 1.12 -3.84
C PRO A 4 -18.94 1.14 -2.70
N LYS A 5 -18.80 0.01 -2.00
CA LYS A 5 -17.78 -0.19 -0.98
C LYS A 5 -16.36 -0.32 -1.56
N ILE A 6 -16.20 -1.11 -2.63
CA ILE A 6 -14.90 -1.30 -3.31
C ILE A 6 -14.41 0.04 -3.86
N GLN A 7 -15.29 0.82 -4.48
CA GLN A 7 -14.93 2.14 -4.98
C GLN A 7 -14.42 3.05 -3.86
N ARG A 8 -15.11 3.06 -2.71
CA ARG A 8 -14.71 3.84 -1.54
C ARG A 8 -13.34 3.43 -0.99
N TRP A 9 -13.03 2.13 -0.98
CA TRP A 9 -11.70 1.66 -0.61
C TRP A 9 -10.63 2.10 -1.60
N ILE A 10 -10.88 1.98 -2.91
CA ILE A 10 -9.95 2.44 -3.95
C ILE A 10 -9.69 3.94 -3.81
N ASP A 11 -10.75 4.73 -3.62
CA ASP A 11 -10.65 6.18 -3.44
C ASP A 11 -9.85 6.54 -2.18
N LEU A 12 -10.09 5.83 -1.05
CA LEU A 12 -9.32 6.02 0.18
C LEU A 12 -7.83 5.66 0.00
N LEU A 13 -7.53 4.53 -0.65
CA LEU A 13 -6.16 4.15 -0.96
C LEU A 13 -5.48 5.19 -1.85
N ALA A 14 -6.16 5.64 -2.91
CA ALA A 14 -5.65 6.66 -3.81
C ALA A 14 -5.40 8.01 -3.10
N ALA A 15 -6.28 8.41 -2.19
CA ALA A 15 -6.10 9.59 -1.35
C ALA A 15 -4.87 9.44 -0.47
N LEU A 16 -4.75 8.33 0.28
CA LEU A 16 -3.61 8.09 1.18
C LEU A 16 -2.27 8.03 0.43
N LEU A 17 -2.20 7.33 -0.71
CA LEU A 17 -0.96 7.16 -1.49
C LEU A 17 -0.48 8.45 -2.15
N ARG A 18 -1.36 9.43 -2.34
CA ARG A 18 -1.00 10.74 -2.87
C ARG A 18 -0.18 11.56 -1.88
N HIS A 19 -0.27 11.26 -0.58
CA HIS A 19 0.40 12.02 0.48
C HIS A 19 1.67 11.30 0.97
N HIS A 20 2.80 12.00 0.94
CA HIS A 20 4.06 11.50 1.52
C HIS A 20 4.14 11.66 3.05
N TYR A 21 3.33 12.57 3.61
CA TYR A 21 3.24 12.86 5.04
C TYR A 21 1.88 12.46 5.61
N PRO A 22 1.75 12.29 6.93
CA PRO A 22 0.47 11.94 7.55
C PRO A 22 -0.60 12.98 7.22
N VAL A 23 -1.75 12.51 6.75
CA VAL A 23 -2.89 13.34 6.36
C VAL A 23 -3.99 13.27 7.41
N THR A 24 -4.62 14.40 7.72
CA THR A 24 -5.71 14.47 8.69
C THR A 24 -6.99 13.83 8.17
N PHE A 25 -7.88 13.46 9.08
CA PHE A 25 -9.20 12.93 8.72
C PHE A 25 -10.02 13.89 7.85
N ASP A 26 -10.04 15.18 8.20
CA ASP A 26 -10.84 16.18 7.47
C ASP A 26 -10.38 16.33 6.01
N ARG A 27 -9.07 16.23 5.77
CA ARG A 27 -8.52 16.27 4.42
C ARG A 27 -8.87 15.02 3.62
N LEU A 28 -8.85 13.84 4.24
CA LEU A 28 -9.30 12.60 3.60
C LEU A 28 -10.79 12.64 3.22
N ILE A 29 -11.64 13.26 4.05
CA ILE A 29 -13.07 13.42 3.70
C ILE A 29 -13.22 14.25 2.41
N ALA A 30 -12.45 15.34 2.28
CA ALA A 30 -12.52 16.20 1.10
C ALA A 30 -12.04 15.51 -0.19
N GLU A 31 -11.12 14.55 -0.07
CA GLU A 31 -10.52 13.84 -1.21
C GLU A 31 -11.28 12.57 -1.61
N VAL A 32 -12.12 12.01 -0.74
CA VAL A 32 -12.89 10.78 -0.99
C VAL A 32 -14.38 11.11 -1.17
N PRO A 33 -14.93 11.05 -2.40
CA PRO A 33 -16.30 11.48 -2.71
C PRO A 33 -17.38 10.82 -1.84
N ALA A 34 -17.22 9.53 -1.54
CA ALA A 34 -18.18 8.78 -0.75
C ALA A 34 -18.28 9.26 0.71
N TYR A 35 -17.19 9.80 1.28
CA TYR A 35 -17.24 10.43 2.61
C TYR A 35 -17.80 11.84 2.52
N ALA A 36 -17.43 12.62 1.50
CA ALA A 36 -17.95 13.97 1.31
C ALA A 36 -19.48 14.03 1.16
N ALA A 37 -20.09 12.99 0.55
CA ALA A 37 -21.53 12.90 0.35
C ALA A 37 -22.34 12.66 1.64
N GLU A 38 -21.73 12.16 2.71
CA GLU A 38 -22.40 11.94 4.00
C GLU A 38 -22.40 13.23 4.83
N GLN A 39 -23.58 13.64 5.29
CA GLN A 39 -23.76 14.92 5.98
C GLN A 39 -23.36 14.83 7.46
N LYS A 40 -23.59 13.67 8.09
CA LYS A 40 -23.34 13.50 9.53
C LYS A 40 -21.86 13.22 9.80
N ALA A 41 -21.19 14.10 10.53
CA ALA A 41 -19.78 13.97 10.87
C ALA A 41 -19.46 12.63 11.57
N GLU A 42 -20.26 12.22 12.55
CA GLU A 42 -20.08 10.93 13.23
C GLU A 42 -20.27 9.72 12.31
N SER A 43 -21.19 9.81 11.34
CA SER A 43 -21.42 8.74 10.35
C SER A 43 -20.22 8.58 9.43
N ARG A 44 -19.66 9.69 8.92
CA ARG A 44 -18.41 9.70 8.14
C ARG A 44 -17.26 9.09 8.92
N ARG A 45 -17.08 9.51 10.18
CA ARG A 45 -16.00 9.02 11.05
C ARG A 45 -16.07 7.52 11.26
N ARG A 46 -17.26 7.00 11.60
CA ARG A 46 -17.47 5.56 11.79
C ARG A 46 -17.24 4.77 10.50
N THR A 47 -17.71 5.28 9.36
CA THR A 47 -17.53 4.61 8.06
C THR A 47 -16.04 4.54 7.69
N PHE A 48 -15.32 5.65 7.82
CA PHE A 48 -13.88 5.70 7.58
C PHE A 48 -13.08 4.76 8.49
N GLU A 49 -13.34 4.78 9.80
CA GLU A 49 -12.62 3.91 10.74
C GLU A 49 -12.87 2.44 10.42
N ARG A 50 -14.12 2.09 10.05
CA ARG A 50 -14.47 0.75 9.57
C ARG A 50 -13.70 0.38 8.29
N ASP A 51 -13.71 1.23 7.28
CA ASP A 51 -13.04 0.93 6.01
C ASP A 51 -11.52 0.81 6.21
N LYS A 52 -10.92 1.64 7.05
CA LYS A 52 -9.50 1.53 7.45
C LYS A 52 -9.21 0.18 8.11
N ASP A 53 -10.05 -0.24 9.06
CA ASP A 53 -9.84 -1.49 9.79
C ASP A 53 -10.03 -2.70 8.89
N GLU A 54 -11.00 -2.67 7.98
CA GLU A 54 -11.16 -3.69 6.94
C GLU A 54 -9.95 -3.73 6.01
N LEU A 55 -9.44 -2.59 5.53
CA LEU A 55 -8.21 -2.54 4.73
C LEU A 55 -6.99 -3.10 5.47
N ARG A 56 -6.86 -2.82 6.78
CA ARG A 56 -5.81 -3.41 7.62
C ARG A 56 -5.95 -4.92 7.74
N GLN A 57 -7.17 -5.44 7.83
CA GLN A 57 -7.41 -6.90 7.83
C GLN A 57 -7.01 -7.54 6.50
N PHE A 58 -7.08 -6.82 5.38
CA PHE A 58 -6.51 -7.24 4.08
C PHE A 58 -4.99 -7.05 3.97
N GLY A 59 -4.31 -6.68 5.06
CA GLY A 59 -2.86 -6.50 5.07
C GLY A 59 -2.37 -5.15 4.56
N ILE A 60 -3.25 -4.17 4.33
CA ILE A 60 -2.83 -2.82 3.91
C ILE A 60 -2.23 -2.07 5.12
N PRO A 61 -0.96 -1.64 5.07
CA PRO A 61 -0.25 -1.08 6.22
C PRO A 61 -0.57 0.41 6.41
N ILE A 62 -1.81 0.73 6.74
CA ILE A 62 -2.23 2.09 7.08
C ILE A 62 -1.77 2.40 8.51
N GLU A 63 -0.93 3.42 8.66
CA GLU A 63 -0.43 3.92 9.95
C GLU A 63 -1.38 4.99 10.51
N THR A 64 -1.54 5.00 11.83
CA THR A 64 -2.20 6.09 12.58
C THR A 64 -1.13 6.72 13.46
N LEU A 65 -0.93 8.02 13.29
CA LEU A 65 0.12 8.78 13.97
C LEU A 65 -0.55 9.90 14.75
N ASP A 66 -0.22 10.00 16.03
CA ASP A 66 -0.70 11.10 16.86
C ASP A 66 0.12 12.36 16.54
N HIS A 67 -0.54 13.51 16.48
CA HIS A 67 0.16 14.79 16.34
C HIS A 67 0.95 15.10 17.61
N VAL A 68 2.06 15.83 17.48
CA VAL A 68 2.92 16.21 18.61
C VAL A 68 2.14 16.99 19.67
N ASP A 69 1.11 17.74 19.26
CA ASP A 69 0.23 18.52 20.14
C ASP A 69 -1.03 17.73 20.62
N GLY A 70 -1.06 16.42 20.44
CA GLY A 70 -1.92 15.51 21.21
C GLY A 70 -3.31 15.18 20.68
N ASP A 71 -3.96 16.04 19.89
CA ASP A 71 -5.39 15.85 19.56
C ASP A 71 -5.70 15.37 18.13
N VAL A 72 -4.85 15.69 17.15
CA VAL A 72 -5.15 15.40 15.74
C VAL A 72 -4.47 14.11 15.30
N LYS A 73 -5.26 13.11 14.88
CA LYS A 73 -4.72 11.90 14.25
C LYS A 73 -4.37 12.15 12.78
N GLY A 74 -3.14 11.85 12.41
CA GLY A 74 -2.69 11.72 11.04
C GLY A 74 -2.75 10.26 10.58
N TYR A 75 -3.08 10.06 9.30
CA TYR A 75 -3.13 8.76 8.65
C TYR A 75 -2.12 8.72 7.52
N ARG A 76 -1.41 7.61 7.37
CA ARG A 76 -0.39 7.48 6.32
C ARG A 76 -0.38 6.08 5.74
N LEU A 77 -0.21 5.97 4.42
CA LEU A 77 0.10 4.72 3.74
C LEU A 77 1.41 4.93 2.97
N ARG A 78 2.48 4.25 3.39
CA ARG A 78 3.78 4.38 2.74
C ARG A 78 3.77 3.58 1.44
N ILE A 79 4.10 4.24 0.32
CA ILE A 79 4.19 3.61 -1.02
C ILE A 79 5.06 2.34 -0.98
N ARG A 80 6.22 2.40 -0.31
CA ARG A 80 7.15 1.26 -0.18
C ARG A 80 6.65 0.08 0.65
N ASP A 81 5.63 0.30 1.49
CA ASP A 81 5.02 -0.76 2.30
C ASP A 81 3.77 -1.31 1.61
N PHE A 82 3.19 -0.56 0.66
CA PHE A 82 1.99 -0.94 -0.06
C PHE A 82 2.29 -1.64 -1.39
N TYR A 83 3.23 -1.12 -2.18
CA TYR A 83 3.63 -1.73 -3.44
C TYR A 83 4.88 -2.60 -3.26
N LEU A 84 4.93 -3.68 -4.03
CA LEU A 84 6.12 -4.50 -4.15
C LEU A 84 7.24 -3.74 -4.88
N PRO A 85 8.51 -4.09 -4.60
CA PRO A 85 9.65 -3.55 -5.36
C PRO A 85 9.55 -3.92 -6.84
N TYR A 86 10.17 -3.10 -7.68
CA TYR A 86 10.40 -3.48 -9.06
C TYR A 86 11.40 -4.63 -9.14
N LEU A 87 11.12 -5.63 -9.97
CA LEU A 87 12.03 -6.71 -10.25
C LEU A 87 12.69 -6.48 -11.61
N THR A 88 13.98 -6.72 -11.72
CA THR A 88 14.69 -6.71 -13.01
C THR A 88 15.51 -7.97 -13.17
N LEU A 89 15.32 -8.64 -14.30
CA LEU A 89 16.18 -9.73 -14.74
C LEU A 89 17.33 -9.16 -15.57
N ARG A 90 18.55 -9.49 -15.18
CA ARG A 90 19.76 -9.16 -15.93
C ARG A 90 20.23 -10.40 -16.68
N SER A 91 20.85 -10.17 -17.82
CA SER A 91 21.70 -11.16 -18.47
C SER A 91 23.15 -10.80 -18.21
N GLN A 92 24.03 -11.79 -18.24
CA GLN A 92 25.46 -11.55 -18.08
C GLN A 92 25.98 -10.53 -19.11
N GLY A 93 26.64 -9.48 -18.62
CA GLY A 93 27.13 -8.37 -19.45
C GLY A 93 26.11 -7.24 -19.70
N ALA A 94 24.85 -7.37 -19.26
CA ALA A 94 23.87 -6.29 -19.38
C ALA A 94 24.14 -5.14 -18.39
N ALA A 95 24.03 -3.92 -18.90
CA ALA A 95 24.12 -2.70 -18.09
C ALA A 95 23.03 -2.66 -17.01
N LYS A 96 23.31 -1.94 -15.91
CA LYS A 96 22.35 -1.76 -14.81
C LYS A 96 21.07 -1.10 -15.35
N PRO A 97 19.87 -1.63 -15.04
CA PRO A 97 18.62 -1.06 -15.52
C PRO A 97 18.46 0.39 -15.09
N ARG A 98 17.83 1.19 -15.95
CA ARG A 98 17.52 2.60 -15.65
C ARG A 98 16.53 2.63 -14.49
N LYS A 99 16.83 3.44 -13.46
CA LYS A 99 15.87 3.68 -12.38
C LYS A 99 14.58 4.26 -12.99
N LEU A 100 13.43 3.63 -12.71
CA LEU A 100 12.12 4.15 -13.06
C LEU A 100 11.76 5.27 -12.07
N ASP A 101 12.22 6.49 -12.34
CA ASP A 101 12.19 7.60 -11.38
C ASP A 101 11.29 8.77 -11.79
N ARG A 102 10.55 8.66 -12.89
CA ARG A 102 9.87 9.82 -13.47
C ARG A 102 8.48 10.14 -12.87
N GLU A 103 7.68 9.15 -12.46
CA GLU A 103 6.26 9.39 -12.13
C GLU A 103 5.75 8.74 -10.82
N GLY A 104 6.38 9.05 -9.69
CA GLY A 104 5.71 8.87 -8.37
C GLY A 104 6.08 7.61 -7.57
N TYR A 105 6.69 6.61 -8.19
CA TYR A 105 7.20 5.41 -7.48
C TYR A 105 8.66 5.55 -7.03
N ARG A 106 9.17 6.77 -6.86
CA ARG A 106 10.59 7.04 -6.52
C ARG A 106 11.07 6.35 -5.24
N SER A 107 10.15 5.97 -4.35
CA SER A 107 10.46 5.25 -3.12
C SER A 107 10.53 3.74 -3.28
N LEU A 108 10.16 3.17 -4.44
CA LEU A 108 10.19 1.72 -4.61
C LEU A 108 11.60 1.23 -4.88
N PRO A 109 12.08 0.21 -4.12
CA PRO A 109 13.33 -0.44 -4.45
C PRO A 109 13.23 -1.15 -5.80
N THR A 110 14.36 -1.24 -6.50
CA THR A 110 14.51 -2.16 -7.63
C THR A 110 15.43 -3.28 -7.20
N LEU A 111 14.93 -4.51 -7.21
CA LEU A 111 15.71 -5.72 -7.01
C LEU A 111 16.12 -6.26 -8.36
N SER A 112 17.41 -6.57 -8.50
CA SER A 112 17.98 -7.08 -9.74
C SER A 112 18.53 -8.46 -9.51
N PHE A 113 18.20 -9.40 -10.41
CA PHE A 113 18.61 -10.79 -10.32
C PHE A 113 19.25 -11.24 -11.63
N GLU A 114 20.31 -12.03 -11.56
CA GLU A 114 20.72 -12.91 -12.66
C GLU A 114 19.76 -14.11 -12.74
N PRO A 115 19.70 -14.84 -13.88
CA PRO A 115 18.74 -15.92 -14.06
C PRO A 115 18.91 -17.04 -13.04
N GLU A 116 20.16 -17.37 -12.67
CA GLU A 116 20.43 -18.40 -11.66
C GLU A 116 19.97 -17.97 -10.25
N GLU A 117 20.12 -16.69 -9.91
CA GLU A 117 19.68 -16.13 -8.63
C GLU A 117 18.16 -16.14 -8.51
N LEU A 118 17.44 -15.76 -9.59
CA LEU A 118 15.98 -15.81 -9.59
C LEU A 118 15.49 -17.25 -9.45
N GLN A 119 16.14 -18.21 -10.11
CA GLN A 119 15.80 -19.62 -9.97
C GLN A 119 16.01 -20.11 -8.54
N ALA A 120 17.11 -19.74 -7.88
CA ALA A 120 17.36 -20.08 -6.49
C ALA A 120 16.29 -19.53 -5.54
N VAL A 121 15.81 -18.29 -5.77
CA VAL A 121 14.70 -17.69 -5.01
C VAL A 121 13.40 -18.46 -5.24
N ALA A 122 13.09 -18.84 -6.48
CA ALA A 122 11.90 -19.61 -6.81
C ALA A 122 11.90 -21.01 -6.15
N ASP A 123 13.05 -21.69 -6.17
CA ASP A 123 13.24 -23.00 -5.55
C ASP A 123 13.09 -22.91 -4.02
N ALA A 124 13.67 -21.87 -3.41
CA ALA A 124 13.53 -21.60 -1.99
C ALA A 124 12.06 -21.37 -1.62
N ALA A 125 11.34 -20.53 -2.38
CA ALA A 125 9.92 -20.26 -2.16
C ALA A 125 9.06 -21.53 -2.29
N ALA A 126 9.34 -22.39 -3.27
CA ALA A 126 8.68 -23.68 -3.42
C ALA A 126 8.91 -24.59 -2.21
N ARG A 127 10.14 -24.63 -1.68
CA ARG A 127 10.48 -25.43 -0.50
C ARG A 127 9.79 -24.92 0.76
N VAL A 128 9.74 -23.60 0.98
CA VAL A 128 9.07 -23.01 2.15
C VAL A 128 7.56 -23.32 2.12
N ARG A 129 6.93 -23.32 0.94
CA ARG A 129 5.53 -23.77 0.78
C ARG A 129 5.32 -25.22 1.19
N GLN A 130 6.23 -26.12 0.80
CA GLN A 130 6.16 -27.53 1.19
C GLN A 130 6.33 -27.74 2.70
N LEU A 131 7.03 -26.83 3.38
CA LEU A 131 7.20 -26.87 4.84
C LEU A 131 5.98 -26.34 5.60
N GLY A 132 4.93 -25.90 4.89
CA GLY A 132 3.68 -25.45 5.50
C GLY A 132 3.78 -24.08 6.16
N ASP A 133 4.65 -23.20 5.65
CA ASP A 133 4.69 -21.82 6.12
C ASP A 133 3.32 -21.15 5.92
N PRO A 134 2.65 -20.71 7.00
CA PRO A 134 1.30 -20.18 6.94
C PRO A 134 1.17 -18.91 6.08
N LEU A 135 2.26 -18.21 5.79
CA LEU A 135 2.29 -17.02 4.92
C LEU A 135 2.45 -17.35 3.44
N LEU A 136 2.85 -18.58 3.10
CA LEU A 136 3.10 -19.01 1.72
C LEU A 136 2.24 -20.22 1.31
N SER A 137 1.54 -20.85 2.26
CA SER A 137 0.57 -21.91 2.02
C SER A 137 -0.72 -21.33 1.43
N GLU A 138 -0.72 -21.10 0.13
CA GLU A 138 -1.93 -21.09 -0.73
C GLU A 138 -1.81 -22.18 -1.79
#